data_AF-A0A1F6H8U9-F1
#
_entry.id   AF-A0A1F6H8U9-F1
#
_cell.length_a   1.000
_cell.length_b   1.000
_cell.length_c   1.000
_cell.angle_alpha   90.00
_cell.angle_beta   90.00
_cell.angle_gamma   90.00
#
_symmetry.space_group_name_H-M   'P 1'
#
loop_
_entity.id
_entity.type
_entity.pdbx_description
1 polymer ?
#
loop_
_entity_poly.entity_id
_entity_poly.type
_entity_poly.pdbx_seq_one_letter_code
_entity_poly.pdbx_strand_id
1 'polypeptide(L)'
;MFKRRLKLARKVRTSNFGKKLRSFLIGKRQRFVASVIFLSTALFISEYFLGRSGMFLVFGLAILTDFLLYLSVKGDLKDNFSPQVFILPFLYSLAIGLFYLLVPARLLTRITITSLYALGLYSLYLSENIFIVSSMRTIALLSSARTVTFTISLLSYFFLSNVIFSLHLNVFLTLFFIFCFTFPMILQALWIYTLEKSIKTNFNWALFLTISIFELSILLWFWPSTPTLIALFLTGVFYSIVGLSQVWLEKRLFKGVIWEYILVSLIVFSVLFFYTSWS
;
A
#
# COMPACT_ATOMS: atom_id res chain seq x y z
N MET A 1 46.39 -54.97 -21.17
CA MET A 1 46.92 -54.66 -19.82
C MET A 1 47.09 -53.13 -19.73
N PHE A 2 46.03 -52.34 -19.65
CA PHE A 2 45.17 -52.09 -18.48
C PHE A 2 45.93 -51.49 -17.28
N LYS A 3 46.17 -50.17 -17.30
CA LYS A 3 46.02 -49.22 -16.17
C LYS A 3 46.49 -47.83 -16.65
N ARG A 4 45.62 -46.82 -16.74
CA ARG A 4 45.12 -46.02 -15.60
C ARG A 4 46.31 -45.38 -14.87
N ARG A 5 46.41 -44.07 -14.67
CA ARG A 5 45.35 -43.15 -14.25
C ARG A 5 45.98 -41.78 -13.97
N LEU A 6 45.12 -40.76 -14.03
CA LEU A 6 45.15 -39.58 -13.15
C LEU A 6 46.33 -38.63 -13.28
N LYS A 7 46.19 -37.66 -14.18
CA LYS A 7 46.29 -36.24 -13.80
C LYS A 7 45.32 -35.42 -14.67
N LEU A 8 44.04 -35.79 -14.53
CA LEU A 8 42.92 -34.87 -14.69
C LEU A 8 43.13 -33.74 -13.67
N ALA A 9 43.86 -32.70 -14.08
CA ALA A 9 43.75 -31.38 -13.47
C ALA A 9 42.37 -30.83 -13.86
N ARG A 10 41.35 -31.43 -13.25
CA ARG A 10 39.99 -30.94 -13.22
C ARG A 10 40.08 -29.65 -12.42
N LYS A 11 40.32 -28.53 -13.12
CA LYS A 11 40.15 -27.18 -12.59
C LYS A 11 38.66 -27.07 -12.29
N VAL A 12 38.35 -27.44 -11.05
CA VAL A 12 37.03 -27.42 -10.43
C VAL A 12 36.51 -25.99 -10.53
N ARG A 13 35.75 -25.75 -11.61
CA ARG A 13 34.97 -24.54 -11.86
C ARG A 13 33.71 -24.58 -11.02
N THR A 14 33.83 -24.79 -9.71
CA THR A 14 32.70 -24.73 -8.76
C THR A 14 32.73 -23.39 -8.07
N SER A 15 32.08 -22.40 -8.66
CA SER A 15 31.77 -21.14 -7.97
C SER A 15 30.56 -20.39 -8.55
N ASN A 16 30.15 -20.69 -9.79
CA ASN A 16 28.98 -20.02 -10.39
C ASN A 16 27.71 -20.88 -10.48
N PHE A 17 27.79 -22.20 -10.31
CA PHE A 17 26.61 -23.07 -10.39
C PHE A 17 25.77 -23.07 -9.10
N GLY A 18 26.42 -23.03 -7.92
CA GLY A 18 25.71 -22.98 -6.62
C GLY A 18 24.93 -21.68 -6.38
N LYS A 19 25.46 -20.55 -6.86
CA LYS A 19 24.73 -19.26 -6.83
C LYS A 19 23.53 -19.25 -7.79
N LYS A 20 23.65 -19.91 -8.95
CA LYS A 20 22.55 -20.05 -9.92
C LYS A 20 21.47 -21.00 -9.43
N LEU A 21 21.82 -22.10 -8.74
CA LEU A 21 20.84 -23.04 -8.14
C LEU A 21 20.07 -22.43 -6.97
N ARG A 22 20.71 -21.64 -6.09
CA ARG A 22 20.01 -20.97 -4.99
C ARG A 22 19.05 -19.87 -5.48
N SER A 23 19.35 -19.25 -6.62
CA SER A 23 18.42 -18.33 -7.30
C SER A 23 17.27 -19.04 -8.02
N PHE A 24 17.41 -20.34 -8.32
CA PHE A 24 16.41 -21.16 -9.03
C PHE A 24 15.48 -21.92 -8.07
N LEU A 25 15.92 -22.21 -6.84
CA LEU A 25 15.16 -23.00 -5.85
C LEU A 25 14.00 -22.25 -5.19
N ILE A 26 13.90 -20.92 -5.33
CA ILE A 26 12.74 -20.15 -4.88
C ILE A 26 12.26 -19.30 -6.03
N GLY A 27 11.14 -19.71 -6.64
CA GLY A 27 10.46 -18.93 -7.69
C GLY A 27 10.04 -17.56 -7.16
N LYS A 28 9.94 -16.54 -8.03
CA LYS A 28 9.58 -15.16 -7.63
C LYS A 28 8.33 -15.11 -6.73
N ARG A 29 7.29 -15.88 -7.08
CA ARG A 29 6.04 -15.98 -6.31
C ARG A 29 6.24 -16.60 -4.92
N GLN A 30 7.12 -17.59 -4.79
CA GLN A 30 7.45 -18.19 -3.49
C GLN A 30 8.18 -17.20 -2.58
N ARG A 31 8.98 -16.26 -3.13
CA ARG A 31 9.60 -15.17 -2.35
C ARG A 31 8.58 -14.20 -1.80
N PHE A 32 7.55 -13.87 -2.58
CA PHE A 32 6.43 -13.06 -2.11
C PHE A 32 5.69 -13.75 -0.97
N VAL A 33 5.32 -15.03 -1.15
CA VAL A 33 4.64 -15.81 -0.10
C VAL A 33 5.51 -15.89 1.17
N ALA A 34 6.80 -16.19 1.03
CA ALA A 34 7.71 -16.25 2.18
C ALA A 34 7.82 -14.90 2.92
N SER A 35 7.89 -13.80 2.17
CA SER A 35 7.94 -12.44 2.74
C SER A 35 6.65 -12.09 3.46
N VAL A 36 5.49 -12.40 2.86
CA VAL A 36 4.16 -12.17 3.46
C VAL A 36 4.01 -12.97 4.75
N ILE A 37 4.35 -14.26 4.74
CA ILE A 37 4.27 -15.12 5.93
C ILE A 37 5.16 -14.53 7.03
N PHE A 38 6.42 -14.20 6.72
CA PHE A 38 7.34 -13.63 7.68
C PHE A 38 6.86 -12.29 8.26
N LEU A 39 6.33 -11.39 7.43
CA LEU A 39 5.80 -10.11 7.90
C LEU A 39 4.53 -10.27 8.73
N SER A 40 3.64 -11.21 8.35
CA SER A 40 2.40 -11.48 9.08
C SER A 40 2.66 -12.09 10.45
N THR A 41 3.64 -13.00 10.56
CA THR A 41 4.05 -13.57 11.85
C THR A 41 4.73 -12.52 12.71
N ALA A 42 5.58 -11.68 12.13
CA ALA A 42 6.20 -10.58 12.85
C ALA A 42 5.16 -9.57 13.38
N LEU A 43 4.14 -9.23 12.59
CA LEU A 43 3.00 -8.41 13.03
C LEU A 43 2.24 -9.08 14.18
N PHE A 44 1.92 -10.37 14.07
CA PHE A 44 1.22 -11.11 15.12
C PHE A 44 2.01 -11.18 16.45
N ILE A 45 3.33 -11.39 16.35
CA ILE A 45 4.23 -11.45 17.52
C ILE A 45 4.40 -10.07 18.18
N SER A 46 4.46 -9.00 17.39
CA SER A 46 4.70 -7.65 17.88
C SER A 46 3.71 -7.23 18.98
N GLU A 47 2.46 -7.62 18.79
CA GLU A 47 1.32 -7.31 19.65
C GLU A 47 1.29 -8.18 20.92
N TYR A 48 1.97 -9.34 20.93
CA TYR A 48 2.05 -10.19 22.12
C TYR A 48 3.10 -9.67 23.13
N PHE A 49 4.19 -9.08 22.63
CA PHE A 49 5.35 -8.76 23.46
C PHE A 49 5.52 -7.27 23.79
N LEU A 50 5.04 -6.34 22.97
CA LEU A 50 5.55 -4.96 22.95
C LEU A 50 4.41 -3.93 22.88
N GLY A 51 3.55 -3.88 23.91
CA GLY A 51 2.42 -2.94 23.96
C GLY A 51 2.83 -1.46 23.81
N ARG A 52 3.77 -0.96 24.63
CA ARG A 52 4.12 0.49 24.63
C ARG A 52 5.11 0.89 23.54
N SER A 53 5.94 -0.03 23.06
CA SER A 53 6.89 0.17 21.96
C SER A 53 6.36 -0.29 20.59
N GLY A 54 5.07 -0.62 20.52
CA GLY A 54 4.42 -1.13 19.31
C GLY A 54 4.54 -0.20 18.11
N MET A 55 4.47 1.13 18.32
CA MET A 55 4.58 2.11 17.22
C MET A 55 5.93 2.03 16.48
N PHE A 56 7.05 1.93 17.22
CA PHE A 56 8.38 1.80 16.61
C PHE A 56 8.52 0.50 15.83
N LEU A 57 7.92 -0.58 16.33
CA LEU A 57 7.94 -1.87 15.68
C LEU A 57 7.10 -1.87 14.39
N VAL A 58 5.90 -1.27 14.42
CA VAL A 58 5.07 -1.09 13.22
C VAL A 58 5.80 -0.29 12.15
N PHE A 59 6.47 0.80 12.52
CA PHE A 59 7.27 1.57 11.58
C PHE A 59 8.45 0.75 11.02
N GLY A 60 9.13 -0.02 11.87
CA GLY A 60 10.15 -0.97 11.44
C GLY A 60 9.63 -2.04 10.50
N LEU A 61 8.41 -2.56 10.73
CA LEU A 61 7.74 -3.51 9.84
C LEU A 61 7.43 -2.89 8.48
N ALA A 62 6.91 -1.66 8.44
CA ALA A 62 6.63 -0.95 7.18
C ALA A 62 7.92 -0.73 6.36
N ILE A 63 9.04 -0.39 6.99
CA ILE A 63 10.33 -0.33 6.28
C ILE A 63 10.76 -1.72 5.80
N LEU A 64 10.57 -2.74 6.64
CA LEU A 64 10.91 -4.12 6.30
C LEU A 64 10.05 -4.65 5.14
N THR A 65 8.80 -4.19 4.98
CA THR A 65 7.95 -4.57 3.85
C THR A 65 8.53 -4.09 2.53
N ASP A 66 9.03 -2.87 2.48
CA ASP A 66 9.64 -2.32 1.27
C ASP A 66 10.98 -2.99 0.98
N PHE A 67 11.76 -3.26 2.03
CA PHE A 67 13.04 -3.96 1.89
C PHE A 67 12.85 -5.38 1.32
N LEU A 68 11.87 -6.13 1.82
CA LEU A 68 11.55 -7.48 1.32
C LEU A 68 10.97 -7.46 -0.10
N LEU A 69 10.14 -6.45 -0.42
CA LEU A 69 9.67 -6.24 -1.79
C LEU A 69 10.84 -5.96 -2.73
N TYR A 70 11.74 -5.04 -2.35
CA TYR A 70 12.94 -4.73 -3.11
C TYR A 70 13.78 -5.98 -3.36
N LEU A 71 14.06 -6.80 -2.33
CA LEU A 71 14.80 -8.06 -2.50
C LEU A 71 14.11 -9.04 -3.45
N SER A 72 12.78 -9.09 -3.41
CA SER A 72 11.99 -9.99 -4.24
C SER A 72 11.94 -9.56 -5.71
N VAL A 73 11.93 -8.26 -5.99
CA VAL A 73 11.77 -7.69 -7.35
C VAL A 73 13.05 -7.08 -7.93
N LYS A 74 14.17 -7.10 -7.19
CA LYS A 74 15.47 -6.52 -7.60
C LYS A 74 15.92 -6.89 -9.03
N GLY A 75 15.54 -8.07 -9.52
CA GLY A 75 15.87 -8.50 -10.87
C GLY A 75 15.20 -7.65 -11.95
N ASP A 76 13.92 -7.34 -11.79
CA ASP A 76 13.13 -6.59 -12.78
C ASP A 76 13.25 -5.07 -12.57
N LEU A 77 13.60 -4.65 -11.35
CA LEU A 77 13.76 -3.24 -10.99
C LEU A 77 14.95 -2.55 -11.65
N LYS A 78 15.99 -3.31 -12.04
CA LYS A 78 17.23 -2.75 -12.61
C LYS A 78 17.00 -2.05 -13.95
N ASP A 79 16.05 -2.53 -14.73
CA ASP A 79 15.81 -2.03 -16.08
C ASP A 79 14.84 -0.84 -16.09
N ASN A 80 13.89 -0.81 -15.15
CA ASN A 80 12.88 0.25 -14.99
C ASN A 80 12.65 0.62 -13.52
N PHE A 81 13.59 1.36 -12.94
CA PHE A 81 13.48 1.83 -11.56
C PHE A 81 12.40 2.92 -11.43
N SER A 82 11.35 2.64 -10.66
CA SER A 82 10.31 3.60 -10.28
C SER A 82 10.15 3.56 -8.74
N PRO A 83 10.52 4.62 -8.02
CA PRO A 83 10.42 4.64 -6.55
C PRO A 83 8.97 4.60 -6.04
N GLN A 84 7.98 4.93 -6.88
CA GLN A 84 6.57 4.96 -6.51
C GLN A 84 6.02 3.58 -6.10
N VAL A 85 6.62 2.50 -6.58
CA VAL A 85 6.25 1.11 -6.28
C VAL A 85 6.30 0.81 -4.78
N PHE A 86 7.18 1.47 -4.03
CA PHE A 86 7.38 1.23 -2.60
C PHE A 86 6.37 1.99 -1.73
N ILE A 87 5.74 3.03 -2.26
CA ILE A 87 4.92 3.95 -1.46
C ILE A 87 3.74 3.24 -0.81
N LEU A 88 2.99 2.43 -1.56
CA LEU A 88 1.78 1.79 -1.04
C LEU A 88 2.02 0.57 -0.18
N PRO A 89 2.96 -0.35 -0.50
CA PRO A 89 3.34 -1.41 0.43
C PRO A 89 3.73 -0.87 1.81
N PHE A 90 4.52 0.21 1.85
CA PHE A 90 4.85 0.93 3.08
C PHE A 90 3.60 1.45 3.80
N LEU A 91 2.78 2.24 3.12
CA LEU A 91 1.61 2.88 3.72
C LEU A 91 0.55 1.86 4.15
N TYR A 92 0.36 0.79 3.40
CA TYR A 92 -0.53 -0.31 3.76
C TYR A 92 -0.07 -1.01 5.03
N SER A 93 1.24 -1.29 5.13
CA SER A 93 1.79 -1.93 6.32
C SER A 93 1.70 -1.05 7.54
N LEU A 94 1.98 0.24 7.38
CA LEU A 94 1.83 1.24 8.41
C LEU A 94 0.36 1.42 8.82
N ALA A 95 -0.57 1.45 7.86
CA ALA A 95 -2.01 1.58 8.09
C ALA A 95 -2.56 0.45 8.96
N ILE A 96 -2.36 -0.80 8.53
CA ILE A 96 -2.84 -1.96 9.27
C ILE A 96 -2.09 -2.13 10.58
N GLY A 97 -0.78 -1.93 10.58
CA GLY A 97 0.02 -2.07 11.79
C GLY A 97 -0.37 -1.08 12.88
N LEU A 98 -0.60 0.19 12.53
CA LEU A 98 -1.06 1.17 13.51
C LEU A 98 -2.50 0.90 13.95
N PHE A 99 -3.39 0.55 13.01
CA PHE A 99 -4.77 0.18 13.36
C PHE A 99 -4.82 -1.04 14.28
N TYR A 100 -3.90 -2.00 14.11
CA TYR A 100 -3.79 -3.19 14.94
C TYR A 100 -3.57 -2.85 16.42
N LEU A 101 -2.81 -1.77 16.71
CA LEU A 101 -2.55 -1.30 18.08
C LEU A 101 -3.79 -0.65 18.75
N LEU A 102 -4.76 -0.17 17.96
CA LEU A 102 -5.97 0.48 18.49
C LEU A 102 -7.08 -0.53 18.80
N VAL A 103 -7.04 -1.71 18.18
CA VAL A 103 -8.12 -2.70 18.29
C VAL A 103 -7.95 -3.55 19.55
N PRO A 104 -9.04 -3.88 20.28
CA PRO A 104 -8.95 -4.72 21.46
C PRO A 104 -8.22 -6.04 21.20
N ALA A 105 -7.37 -6.44 22.16
CA ALA A 105 -6.52 -7.63 22.16
C ALA A 105 -7.30 -8.96 22.30
N ARG A 106 -8.32 -9.16 21.47
CA ARG A 106 -9.08 -10.42 21.37
C ARG A 106 -8.44 -11.32 20.33
N LEU A 107 -8.41 -12.63 20.57
CA LEU A 107 -7.80 -13.57 19.63
C LEU A 107 -8.47 -13.51 18.24
N LEU A 108 -9.80 -13.36 18.19
CA LEU A 108 -10.55 -13.29 16.94
C LEU A 108 -10.19 -12.04 16.12
N THR A 109 -10.14 -10.85 16.75
CA THR A 109 -9.74 -9.62 16.06
C THR A 109 -8.29 -9.70 15.59
N ARG A 110 -7.42 -10.35 16.38
CA ARG A 110 -6.03 -10.59 16.02
C ARG A 110 -5.89 -11.44 14.77
N ILE A 111 -6.59 -12.56 14.70
CA ILE A 111 -6.59 -13.45 13.54
C ILE A 111 -7.17 -12.74 12.31
N THR A 112 -8.26 -11.99 12.47
CA THR A 112 -8.91 -11.27 11.36
C THR A 112 -8.02 -10.17 10.77
N ILE A 113 -7.36 -9.36 11.60
CA ILE A 113 -6.51 -8.27 11.09
C ILE A 113 -5.22 -8.82 10.48
N THR A 114 -4.62 -9.87 11.08
CA THR A 114 -3.43 -10.51 10.51
C THR A 114 -3.71 -11.25 9.21
N SER A 115 -4.89 -11.87 9.06
CA SER A 115 -5.30 -12.46 7.80
C SER A 115 -5.56 -11.39 6.73
N LEU A 116 -6.23 -10.28 7.09
CA LEU A 116 -6.42 -9.13 6.22
C LEU A 116 -5.07 -8.56 5.75
N TYR A 117 -4.12 -8.41 6.67
CA TYR A 117 -2.74 -7.99 6.40
C TYR A 117 -2.04 -8.91 5.40
N ALA A 118 -2.06 -10.22 5.64
CA ALA A 118 -1.39 -11.19 4.79
C ALA A 118 -1.98 -11.19 3.37
N LEU A 119 -3.31 -11.18 3.25
CA LEU A 119 -4.00 -11.19 1.96
C LEU A 119 -3.76 -9.91 1.17
N GLY A 120 -3.89 -8.73 1.79
CA GLY A 120 -3.67 -7.48 1.08
C GLY A 120 -2.20 -7.26 0.73
N LEU A 121 -1.25 -7.63 1.61
CA LEU A 121 0.18 -7.50 1.30
C LEU A 121 0.61 -8.43 0.15
N TYR A 122 0.10 -9.67 0.10
CA TYR A 122 0.36 -10.57 -1.01
C TYR A 122 -0.19 -10.01 -2.34
N SER A 123 -1.43 -9.52 -2.31
CA SER A 123 -2.07 -8.86 -3.46
C SER A 123 -1.30 -7.62 -3.93
N LEU A 124 -0.76 -6.81 -3.02
CA LEU A 124 0.09 -5.68 -3.34
C LEU A 124 1.40 -6.11 -4.00
N TYR A 125 2.12 -7.06 -3.42
CA TYR A 125 3.39 -7.54 -3.99
C TYR A 125 3.22 -8.07 -5.41
N LEU A 126 2.12 -8.78 -5.65
CA LEU A 126 1.79 -9.26 -6.99
C LEU A 126 1.46 -8.11 -7.95
N SER A 127 0.67 -7.12 -7.50
CA SER A 127 0.26 -5.97 -8.31
C SER A 127 1.44 -5.06 -8.65
N GLU A 128 2.30 -4.77 -7.68
CA GLU A 128 3.54 -3.99 -7.88
C GLU A 128 4.48 -4.67 -8.87
N ASN A 129 4.63 -5.99 -8.78
CA ASN A 129 5.37 -6.75 -9.78
C ASN A 129 4.71 -6.67 -11.17
N ILE A 130 3.38 -6.66 -11.28
CA ILE A 130 2.68 -6.44 -12.55
C ILE A 130 2.97 -5.04 -13.09
N PHE A 131 2.97 -4.00 -12.25
CA PHE A 131 3.26 -2.62 -12.70
C PHE A 131 4.68 -2.49 -13.24
N ILE A 132 5.68 -3.04 -12.54
CA ILE A 132 7.07 -3.05 -12.99
C ILE A 132 7.19 -3.75 -14.35
N VAL A 133 6.60 -4.94 -14.52
CA VAL A 133 6.67 -5.65 -15.81
C VAL A 133 5.87 -4.91 -16.88
N SER A 134 4.76 -4.27 -16.53
CA SER A 134 3.90 -3.53 -17.47
C SER A 134 4.53 -2.26 -18.03
N SER A 135 5.49 -1.68 -17.29
CA SER A 135 6.27 -0.54 -17.76
C SER A 135 7.21 -0.87 -18.94
N MET A 136 7.51 -2.16 -19.15
CA MET A 136 8.33 -2.63 -20.28
C MET A 136 7.50 -3.18 -21.43
N ARG A 137 6.36 -3.81 -21.13
CA ARG A 137 5.50 -4.48 -22.12
C ARG A 137 4.05 -4.41 -21.69
N THR A 138 3.13 -4.36 -22.64
CA THR A 138 1.70 -4.42 -22.33
C THR A 138 1.31 -5.81 -21.81
N ILE A 139 0.51 -5.85 -20.74
CA ILE A 139 0.03 -7.10 -20.12
C ILE A 139 -1.47 -6.95 -19.85
N ALA A 140 -2.26 -7.96 -20.22
CA ALA A 140 -3.72 -7.97 -20.02
C ALA A 140 -4.13 -7.85 -18.53
N LEU A 141 -3.29 -8.37 -17.62
CA LEU A 141 -3.52 -8.36 -16.17
C LEU A 141 -3.40 -6.97 -15.52
N LEU A 142 -2.95 -5.95 -16.27
CA LEU A 142 -2.76 -4.60 -15.76
C LEU A 142 -4.06 -4.00 -15.21
N SER A 143 -5.18 -4.16 -15.93
CA SER A 143 -6.47 -3.60 -15.51
C SER A 143 -6.91 -4.15 -14.15
N SER A 144 -6.74 -5.45 -13.92
CA SER A 144 -7.10 -6.07 -12.63
C SER A 144 -6.17 -5.62 -11.51
N ALA A 145 -4.87 -5.48 -11.77
CA ALA A 145 -3.91 -4.98 -10.80
C ALA A 145 -4.23 -3.54 -10.36
N ARG A 146 -4.67 -2.68 -11.29
CA ARG A 146 -5.12 -1.31 -10.98
C ARG A 146 -6.28 -1.31 -9.99
N THR A 147 -7.33 -2.09 -10.26
CA THR A 147 -8.50 -2.18 -9.38
C THR A 147 -8.13 -2.70 -7.99
N VAL A 148 -7.35 -3.78 -7.90
CA VAL A 148 -6.91 -4.35 -6.61
C VAL A 148 -6.11 -3.32 -5.80
N THR A 149 -5.19 -2.61 -6.46
CA THR A 149 -4.33 -1.62 -5.81
C THR A 149 -5.13 -0.40 -5.34
N PHE A 150 -6.11 0.04 -6.12
CA PHE A 150 -7.01 1.11 -5.72
C PHE A 150 -7.86 0.71 -4.50
N THR A 151 -8.44 -0.50 -4.48
CA THR A 151 -9.18 -1.00 -3.31
C THR A 151 -8.30 -1.06 -2.05
N ILE A 152 -7.05 -1.51 -2.18
CA ILE A 152 -6.11 -1.55 -1.06
C ILE A 152 -5.70 -0.14 -0.60
N SER A 153 -5.62 0.82 -1.53
CA SER A 153 -5.40 2.23 -1.20
C SER A 153 -6.55 2.80 -0.39
N LEU A 154 -7.81 2.55 -0.79
CA LEU A 154 -8.99 2.97 -0.01
C LEU A 154 -8.97 2.39 1.41
N LEU A 155 -8.68 1.09 1.52
CA LEU A 155 -8.60 0.41 2.81
C LEU A 155 -7.50 1.01 3.70
N SER A 156 -6.31 1.26 3.13
CA SER A 156 -5.20 1.86 3.85
C SER A 156 -5.51 3.29 4.30
N TYR A 157 -6.18 4.06 3.43
CA TYR A 157 -6.54 5.45 3.68
C TYR A 157 -7.54 5.55 4.84
N PHE A 158 -8.54 4.66 4.83
CA PHE A 158 -9.50 4.52 5.91
C PHE A 158 -8.80 4.23 7.25
N PHE A 159 -7.92 3.23 7.30
CA PHE A 159 -7.24 2.87 8.54
C PHE A 159 -6.29 3.97 9.04
N LEU A 160 -5.49 4.60 8.17
CA LEU A 160 -4.60 5.70 8.55
C LEU A 160 -5.39 6.89 9.10
N SER A 161 -6.42 7.31 8.39
CA SER A 161 -7.28 8.42 8.82
C SER A 161 -7.91 8.12 10.17
N ASN A 162 -8.46 6.91 10.35
CA ASN A 162 -9.07 6.50 11.60
C ASN A 162 -8.09 6.51 12.77
N VAL A 163 -6.87 5.98 12.57
CA VAL A 163 -5.81 6.01 13.58
C VAL A 163 -5.48 7.45 13.96
N ILE A 164 -5.22 8.31 12.98
CA ILE A 164 -4.76 9.68 13.23
C ILE A 164 -5.80 10.50 13.97
N PHE A 165 -7.08 10.41 13.58
CA PHE A 165 -8.16 11.07 14.33
C PHE A 165 -8.38 10.45 15.72
N SER A 166 -8.19 9.13 15.88
CA SER A 166 -8.31 8.45 17.18
C SER A 166 -7.19 8.81 18.16
N LEU A 167 -6.04 9.28 17.69
CA LEU A 167 -4.95 9.72 18.56
C LEU A 167 -5.21 11.07 19.24
N HIS A 168 -6.26 11.80 18.86
CA HIS A 168 -6.64 13.10 19.41
C HIS A 168 -5.45 14.07 19.55
N LEU A 169 -4.55 14.07 18.55
CA LEU A 169 -3.39 14.95 18.53
C LEU A 169 -3.81 16.40 18.29
N ASN A 170 -2.91 17.34 18.61
CA ASN A 170 -3.07 18.75 18.27
C ASN A 170 -3.42 18.90 16.77
N VAL A 171 -4.31 19.84 16.45
CA VAL A 171 -4.77 20.20 15.09
C VAL A 171 -3.61 20.15 14.09
N PHE A 172 -2.53 20.87 14.39
CA PHE A 172 -1.39 21.02 13.49
C PHE A 172 -0.69 19.68 13.20
N LEU A 173 -0.58 18.80 14.20
CA LEU A 173 0.03 17.48 14.03
C LEU A 173 -0.88 16.56 13.21
N THR A 174 -2.18 16.54 13.53
CA THR A 174 -3.18 15.74 12.82
C THR A 174 -3.20 16.12 11.33
N LEU A 175 -3.28 17.42 11.04
CA LEU A 175 -3.24 17.94 9.68
C LEU A 175 -1.92 17.60 8.97
N PHE A 176 -0.78 17.78 9.65
CA PHE A 176 0.52 17.42 9.08
C PHE A 176 0.59 15.94 8.68
N PHE A 177 0.13 15.03 9.55
CA PHE A 177 0.11 13.60 9.20
C PHE A 177 -0.85 13.31 8.05
N ILE A 178 -2.05 13.90 8.04
CA ILE A 178 -3.02 13.75 6.94
C ILE A 178 -2.40 14.14 5.60
N PHE A 179 -1.77 15.32 5.54
CA PHE A 179 -1.07 15.76 4.35
C PHE A 179 0.06 14.78 3.97
N CYS A 180 0.87 14.37 4.96
CA CYS A 180 2.04 13.54 4.76
C CYS A 180 1.74 12.15 4.21
N PHE A 181 0.62 11.51 4.58
CA PHE A 181 0.25 10.21 3.99
C PHE A 181 -0.65 10.35 2.76
N THR A 182 -1.48 11.39 2.67
CA THR A 182 -2.39 11.58 1.52
C THR A 182 -1.61 11.90 0.25
N PHE A 183 -0.62 12.78 0.33
CA PHE A 183 0.21 13.16 -0.82
C PHE A 183 0.88 11.97 -1.53
N PRO A 184 1.69 11.15 -0.85
CA PRO A 184 2.34 10.01 -1.49
C PRO A 184 1.33 8.97 -1.99
N MET A 185 0.21 8.77 -1.29
CA MET A 185 -0.87 7.89 -1.74
C MET A 185 -1.47 8.32 -3.09
N ILE A 186 -1.82 9.61 -3.22
CA ILE A 186 -2.37 10.13 -4.48
C ILE A 186 -1.32 10.05 -5.59
N LEU A 187 -0.07 10.39 -5.29
CA LEU A 187 1.02 10.30 -6.25
C LEU A 187 1.17 8.88 -6.81
N GLN A 188 1.13 7.87 -5.94
CA GLN A 188 1.20 6.47 -6.34
C GLN A 188 -0.06 6.02 -7.09
N ALA A 189 -1.25 6.45 -6.65
CA ALA A 189 -2.52 6.16 -7.31
C ALA A 189 -2.61 6.70 -8.75
N LEU A 190 -2.03 7.88 -9.03
CA LEU A 190 -1.94 8.46 -10.38
C LEU A 190 -0.83 7.80 -11.21
N TRP A 191 0.30 7.46 -10.57
CA TRP A 191 1.42 6.81 -11.24
C TRP A 191 1.04 5.45 -11.85
N ILE A 192 0.19 4.66 -11.18
CA ILE A 192 -0.29 3.36 -11.66
C ILE A 192 -0.96 3.42 -13.06
N TYR A 193 -1.52 4.59 -13.42
CA TYR A 193 -2.23 4.79 -14.67
C TYR A 193 -1.33 5.30 -15.79
N THR A 194 -0.34 6.12 -15.45
CA THR A 194 0.61 6.71 -16.40
C THR A 194 1.84 5.83 -16.63
N LEU A 195 2.27 5.08 -15.60
CA LEU A 195 3.48 4.24 -15.57
C LEU A 195 4.75 4.98 -16.03
N GLU A 196 4.77 6.30 -15.87
CA GLU A 196 5.88 7.13 -16.28
C GLU A 196 7.07 7.01 -15.31
N LYS A 197 8.28 7.12 -15.86
CA LYS A 197 9.52 7.10 -15.05
C LYS A 197 9.70 8.39 -14.25
N SER A 198 9.21 9.52 -14.76
CA SER A 198 9.35 10.83 -14.12
C SER A 198 8.26 11.08 -13.09
N ILE A 199 8.65 11.24 -11.83
CA ILE A 199 7.75 11.66 -10.74
C ILE A 199 7.11 13.02 -11.04
N LYS A 200 7.82 13.89 -11.77
CA LYS A 200 7.44 15.29 -11.99
C LYS A 200 6.14 15.46 -12.78
N THR A 201 5.78 14.54 -13.66
CA THR A 201 4.63 14.73 -14.57
C THR A 201 3.32 14.85 -13.81
N ASN A 202 3.11 13.97 -12.81
CA ASN A 202 1.87 13.94 -12.04
C ASN A 202 1.96 14.73 -10.72
N PHE A 203 3.10 15.37 -10.45
CA PHE A 203 3.35 16.01 -9.16
C PHE A 203 2.35 17.15 -8.88
N ASN A 204 2.19 18.07 -9.84
CA ASN A 204 1.28 19.21 -9.68
C ASN A 204 -0.18 18.76 -9.54
N TRP A 205 -0.58 17.74 -10.31
CA TRP A 205 -1.92 17.17 -10.22
C TRP A 205 -2.15 16.48 -8.87
N ALA A 206 -1.20 15.66 -8.41
CA ALA A 206 -1.27 15.01 -7.10
C ALA A 206 -1.35 16.04 -5.96
N LEU A 207 -0.56 17.11 -6.05
CA LEU A 207 -0.55 18.17 -5.05
C LEU A 207 -1.89 18.90 -4.98
N PHE A 208 -2.51 19.22 -6.13
CA PHE A 208 -3.84 19.83 -6.18
C PHE A 208 -4.90 18.95 -5.49
N LEU A 209 -4.97 17.66 -5.85
CA LEU A 209 -5.93 16.73 -5.22
C LEU A 209 -5.67 16.55 -3.71
N THR A 210 -4.40 16.56 -3.30
CA THR A 210 -4.02 16.48 -1.89
C THR A 210 -4.52 17.70 -1.12
N ILE A 211 -4.35 18.90 -1.67
CA ILE A 211 -4.83 20.14 -1.04
C ILE A 211 -6.35 20.10 -0.86
N SER A 212 -7.11 19.65 -1.88
CA SER A 212 -8.57 19.54 -1.76
C SER A 212 -9.00 18.64 -0.60
N ILE A 213 -8.34 17.49 -0.41
CA ILE A 213 -8.62 16.58 0.70
C ILE A 213 -8.15 17.16 2.04
N PHE A 214 -7.02 17.85 2.04
CA PHE A 214 -6.46 18.50 3.21
C PHE A 214 -7.37 19.60 3.74
N GLU A 215 -7.93 20.44 2.88
CA GLU A 215 -8.91 21.49 3.24
C GLU A 215 -10.15 20.89 3.92
N LEU A 216 -10.69 19.79 3.36
CA LEU A 216 -11.80 19.07 3.98
C LEU A 216 -11.43 18.48 5.34
N SER A 217 -10.18 18.04 5.51
CA SER A 217 -9.70 17.51 6.79
C SER A 217 -9.64 18.58 7.88
N ILE A 218 -9.36 19.84 7.52
CA ILE A 218 -9.43 20.98 8.45
C ILE A 218 -10.86 21.17 8.95
N LEU A 219 -11.83 21.17 8.04
CA LEU A 219 -13.25 21.32 8.39
C LEU A 219 -13.72 20.18 9.30
N LEU A 220 -13.30 18.95 9.01
CA LEU A 220 -13.68 17.76 9.78
C LEU A 220 -13.05 17.72 11.17
N TRP A 221 -11.88 18.34 11.38
CA TRP A 221 -11.27 18.38 12.70
C TRP A 221 -12.11 19.14 13.72
N PHE A 222 -12.80 20.21 13.29
CA PHE A 222 -13.74 20.96 14.13
C PHE A 222 -15.11 20.30 14.25
N TRP A 223 -15.36 19.24 13.49
CA TRP A 223 -16.66 18.60 13.43
C TRP A 223 -16.82 17.58 14.56
N PRO A 224 -17.86 17.67 15.41
CA PRO A 224 -18.04 16.78 16.56
C PRO A 224 -18.59 15.42 16.11
N SER A 225 -17.72 14.59 15.53
CA SER A 225 -18.08 13.24 15.08
C SER A 225 -17.02 12.22 15.51
N THR A 226 -17.39 10.94 15.46
CA THR A 226 -16.48 9.87 15.83
C THR A 226 -15.36 9.73 14.79
N PRO A 227 -14.12 9.38 15.20
CA PRO A 227 -12.99 9.20 14.27
C PRO A 227 -13.29 8.24 13.11
N THR A 228 -14.10 7.22 13.37
CA THR A 228 -14.52 6.23 12.36
C THR A 228 -15.42 6.84 11.29
N LEU A 229 -16.39 7.68 11.66
CA LEU A 229 -17.26 8.38 10.72
C LEU A 229 -16.48 9.41 9.88
N ILE A 230 -15.58 10.16 10.52
CA ILE A 230 -14.68 11.10 9.82
C ILE A 230 -13.81 10.35 8.81
N ALA A 231 -13.20 9.22 9.21
CA ALA A 231 -12.37 8.41 8.34
C ALA A 231 -13.15 7.81 7.16
N LEU A 232 -14.38 7.32 7.39
CA LEU A 232 -15.28 6.86 6.31
C LEU A 232 -15.59 7.99 5.33
N PHE A 233 -15.91 9.18 5.84
CA PHE A 233 -16.20 10.34 5.02
C PHE A 233 -15.00 10.75 4.16
N LEU A 234 -13.83 10.87 4.77
CA LEU A 234 -12.60 11.23 4.09
C LEU A 234 -12.22 10.19 3.03
N THR A 235 -12.43 8.90 3.30
CA THR A 235 -12.21 7.82 2.33
C THR A 235 -13.18 7.89 1.15
N GLY A 236 -14.44 8.23 1.38
CA GLY A 236 -15.43 8.44 0.32
C GLY A 236 -15.07 9.62 -0.59
N VAL A 237 -14.60 10.73 0.00
CA VAL A 237 -14.07 11.86 -0.75
C VAL A 237 -12.83 11.47 -1.55
N PHE A 238 -11.88 10.76 -0.92
CA PHE A 238 -10.68 10.25 -1.59
C PHE A 238 -11.05 9.35 -2.79
N TYR A 239 -12.01 8.45 -2.60
CA TYR A 239 -12.56 7.61 -3.67
C TYR A 239 -13.08 8.44 -4.84
N SER A 240 -13.88 9.47 -4.57
CA SER A 240 -14.46 10.29 -5.64
C SER A 240 -13.43 11.15 -6.36
N ILE A 241 -12.53 11.82 -5.63
CA ILE A 241 -11.53 12.73 -6.21
C ILE A 241 -10.47 11.94 -6.99
N VAL A 242 -9.90 10.89 -6.39
CA VAL A 242 -8.83 10.09 -7.00
C VAL A 242 -9.41 9.17 -8.08
N GLY A 243 -10.56 8.55 -7.84
CA GLY A 243 -11.22 7.68 -8.81
C GLY A 243 -11.60 8.44 -10.09
N LEU A 244 -12.18 9.64 -9.96
CA LEU A 244 -12.50 10.47 -11.12
C LEU A 244 -11.24 10.92 -11.89
N SER A 245 -10.16 11.21 -11.18
CA SER A 245 -8.86 11.51 -11.79
C SER A 245 -8.28 10.30 -12.55
N GLN A 246 -8.41 9.09 -12.01
CA GLN A 246 -7.99 7.85 -12.68
C GLN A 246 -8.82 7.59 -13.94
N VAL A 247 -10.14 7.75 -13.88
CA VAL A 247 -11.03 7.61 -15.05
C VAL A 247 -10.70 8.64 -16.14
N TRP A 248 -10.37 9.86 -15.72
CA TRP A 248 -9.91 10.91 -16.64
C TRP A 248 -8.62 10.51 -17.37
N LEU A 249 -7.64 9.95 -16.64
CA LEU A 249 -6.39 9.44 -17.23
C LEU A 249 -6.63 8.28 -18.19
N GLU A 250 -7.65 7.43 -17.97
CA GLU A 250 -8.05 6.38 -18.91
C GLU A 250 -8.83 6.90 -20.13
N LYS A 251 -9.13 8.20 -20.21
CA LYS A 251 -9.97 8.82 -21.25
C LYS A 251 -11.38 8.20 -21.33
N ARG A 252 -11.90 7.72 -20.19
CA ARG A 252 -13.23 7.07 -20.06
C ARG A 252 -14.22 7.94 -19.29
N LEU A 253 -14.00 9.26 -19.30
CA LEU A 253 -14.82 10.22 -18.56
C LEU A 253 -16.17 10.45 -19.27
N PHE A 254 -17.11 9.55 -19.05
CA PHE A 254 -18.49 9.71 -19.51
C PHE A 254 -19.34 10.40 -18.45
N LYS A 255 -20.36 11.16 -18.88
CA LYS A 255 -21.31 11.83 -17.96
C LYS A 255 -21.93 10.87 -16.94
N GLY A 256 -22.23 9.64 -17.34
CA GLY A 256 -22.77 8.61 -16.43
C GLY A 256 -21.81 8.28 -15.29
N VAL A 257 -20.51 8.09 -15.60
CA VAL A 257 -19.49 7.78 -14.59
C VAL A 257 -19.32 8.94 -13.60
N ILE A 258 -19.35 10.18 -14.08
CA ILE A 258 -19.27 11.36 -13.21
C ILE A 258 -20.44 11.37 -12.21
N TRP A 259 -21.65 11.06 -12.66
CA TRP A 259 -22.83 10.98 -11.79
C TRP A 259 -22.72 9.90 -10.72
N GLU A 260 -22.13 8.74 -11.03
CA GLU A 260 -21.89 7.68 -10.04
C GLU A 260 -20.98 8.17 -8.90
N TYR A 261 -19.88 8.86 -9.22
CA TYR A 261 -18.96 9.40 -8.20
C TYR A 261 -19.57 10.55 -7.37
N ILE A 262 -20.37 11.42 -8.00
CA ILE A 262 -21.09 12.49 -7.29
C ILE A 262 -22.12 11.89 -6.34
N LEU A 263 -22.86 10.87 -6.79
CA LEU A 263 -23.87 10.19 -5.98
C LEU A 263 -23.24 9.53 -4.76
N VAL A 264 -22.10 8.84 -4.92
CA VAL A 264 -21.35 8.26 -3.79
C VAL A 264 -20.94 9.36 -2.80
N SER A 265 -20.37 10.47 -3.27
CA SER A 265 -19.98 11.58 -2.40
C SER A 265 -21.18 12.18 -1.65
N LEU A 266 -22.33 12.28 -2.30
CA LEU A 266 -23.56 12.80 -1.68
C LEU A 266 -24.10 11.84 -0.61
N ILE A 267 -24.10 10.53 -0.86
CA ILE A 267 -24.47 9.52 0.14
C ILE A 267 -23.55 9.62 1.35
N VAL A 268 -22.23 9.65 1.13
CA VAL A 268 -21.25 9.71 2.22
C VAL A 268 -21.41 10.99 3.04
N PHE A 269 -21.66 12.13 2.40
CA PHE A 269 -21.99 13.39 3.08
C PHE A 269 -23.27 13.30 3.90
N SER A 270 -24.32 12.68 3.34
CA SER A 270 -25.60 12.51 4.04
C SER A 270 -25.43 11.65 5.30
N VAL A 271 -24.68 10.54 5.20
CA VAL A 271 -24.38 9.68 6.36
C VAL A 271 -23.66 10.47 7.46
N LEU A 272 -22.66 11.28 7.11
CA LEU A 272 -21.97 12.11 8.11
C LEU A 272 -22.94 13.09 8.77
N PHE A 273 -23.79 13.77 8.00
CA PHE A 273 -24.74 14.73 8.53
C PHE A 273 -25.75 14.10 9.50
N PHE A 274 -26.34 12.95 9.14
CA PHE A 274 -27.36 12.30 9.97
C PHE A 274 -26.81 11.63 11.23
N TYR A 275 -25.59 11.10 11.19
CA TYR A 275 -24.97 10.42 12.34
C TYR A 275 -24.18 11.37 13.26
N THR A 276 -24.06 12.64 12.90
CA THR A 276 -23.48 13.65 13.80
C THR A 276 -24.50 13.97 14.90
N SER A 277 -24.26 13.47 16.11
CA SER A 277 -25.04 13.85 17.29
C SER A 277 -24.59 15.24 17.77
N TRP A 278 -25.39 16.26 17.47
CA TRP A 278 -25.29 17.56 18.11
C TRP A 278 -25.95 17.48 19.50
N SER A 279 -25.27 16.82 20.44
CA SER A 279 -25.72 16.67 21.82
C SER A 279 -24.60 17.01 22.79
#